data_AF-A0A9N9NW42-F1
#
_entry.id   AF-A0A9N9NW42-F1
#
_cell.length_a   1.000
_cell.length_b   1.000
_cell.length_c   1.000
_cell.angle_alpha   90.00
_cell.angle_beta   90.00
_cell.angle_gamma   90.00
#
_symmetry.space_group_name_H-M   'P 1'
#
loop_
_entity.id
_entity.type
_entity.pdbx_description
1 polymer ?
#
loop_
_entity_poly.entity_id
_entity_poly.type
_entity_poly.pdbx_seq_one_letter_code
_entity_poly.pdbx_strand_id
1 'polypeptide(L)' 'PSELVQALKVPKEQIHRICEERGNITPDLATRLSIYFNSTVEFWLNLQRSYDREITEEKLT' A
#
# COMPACT_ATOMS: atom_id res chain seq x y z
N PRO A 1 -2.71 -12.76 -5.81
CA PRO A 1 -3.50 -12.19 -4.68
C PRO A 1 -3.62 -13.12 -3.46
N SER A 2 -3.94 -14.40 -3.65
CA SER A 2 -4.24 -15.34 -2.55
C SER A 2 -3.05 -15.67 -1.64
N GLU A 3 -1.84 -15.82 -2.18
CA GLU A 3 -0.62 -16.10 -1.41
C GLU A 3 -0.19 -14.90 -0.55
N LEU A 4 -0.29 -13.69 -1.11
CA LEU A 4 0.03 -12.44 -0.43
C LEU A 4 -0.87 -12.20 0.79
N VAL A 5 -2.15 -12.54 0.69
CA VAL A 5 -3.13 -12.43 1.78
C VAL A 5 -2.78 -13.35 2.94
N GLN A 6 -2.40 -14.60 2.64
CA GLN A 6 -2.01 -15.57 3.67
C GLN A 6 -0.69 -15.17 4.35
N ALA A 7 0.27 -14.64 3.59
CA ALA A 7 1.56 -14.22 4.11
C ALA A 7 1.49 -12.94 4.96
N LEU A 8 0.69 -11.96 4.53
CA LEU A 8 0.56 -10.67 5.21
C LEU A 8 -0.48 -10.70 6.34
N LYS A 9 -1.36 -11.71 6.40
CA LYS A 9 -2.50 -11.78 7.35
C LYS A 9 -3.37 -10.52 7.31
N VAL A 10 -3.55 -9.95 6.14
CA VAL A 10 -4.45 -8.80 5.91
C VAL A 10 -5.70 -9.28 5.19
N PRO A 11 -6.85 -8.60 5.34
CA PRO A 11 -8.05 -8.93 4.59
C PRO A 11 -7.77 -8.92 3.08
N LYS A 12 -8.33 -9.91 2.36
CA LYS A 12 -8.17 -10.02 0.90
C LYS A 12 -8.68 -8.77 0.19
N GLU A 13 -9.74 -8.18 0.72
CA GLU A 13 -10.38 -6.97 0.26
C GLU A 13 -9.41 -5.78 0.33
N GLN A 14 -8.55 -5.71 1.35
CA GLN A 14 -7.58 -4.62 1.51
C GLN A 14 -6.51 -4.70 0.42
N ILE A 15 -5.97 -5.89 0.14
CA ILE A 15 -5.03 -6.10 -0.96
C ILE A 15 -5.70 -5.84 -2.30
N HIS A 16 -6.94 -6.31 -2.49
CA HIS A 16 -7.69 -6.08 -3.72
C HIS A 16 -7.88 -4.60 -3.99
N ARG A 17 -8.28 -3.82 -2.98
CA ARG A 17 -8.45 -2.37 -3.12
C ARG A 17 -7.16 -1.66 -3.49
N ILE A 18 -6.02 -2.09 -2.98
CA ILE A 18 -4.72 -1.52 -3.34
C ILE A 18 -4.36 -1.87 -4.79
N CYS A 19 -4.62 -3.11 -5.23
CA CYS A 19 -4.46 -3.50 -6.62
C CYS A 19 -5.41 -2.74 -7.57
N GLU A 20 -6.58 -2.32 -7.09
CA GLU A 20 -7.52 -1.45 -7.82
C GLU A 20 -7.24 0.05 -7.66
N GLU A 21 -6.12 0.45 -7.02
CA GLU A 21 -5.78 1.86 -6.75
C GLU A 21 -6.84 2.62 -5.92
N ARG A 22 -7.69 1.88 -5.18
CA ARG A 22 -8.79 2.38 -4.33
C ARG A 22 -8.49 2.22 -2.83
N GLY A 23 -7.29 1.77 -2.50
CA GLY A 23 -6.85 1.50 -1.14
C GLY A 23 -5.52 2.18 -0.88
N ASN A 24 -5.38 2.77 0.30
CA ASN A 24 -4.14 3.40 0.72
C ASN A 24 -3.25 2.39 1.45
N ILE A 25 -1.95 2.56 1.32
CA ILE A 25 -0.95 1.83 2.09
C ILE A 25 -0.85 2.47 3.48
N THR A 26 -1.43 1.81 4.49
CA THR A 26 -1.33 2.21 5.90
C THR A 26 0.01 1.80 6.50
N PRO A 27 0.43 2.40 7.65
CA PRO A 27 1.65 2.00 8.33
C PRO A 27 1.72 0.51 8.69
N ASP A 28 0.62 -0.08 9.20
CA ASP A 28 0.56 -1.53 9.50
C ASP A 28 0.78 -2.37 8.23
N LEU A 29 0.17 -1.99 7.10
CA LEU A 29 0.38 -2.71 5.86
C LEU A 29 1.81 -2.54 5.33
N ALA A 30 2.36 -1.33 5.41
CA ALA A 30 3.74 -1.04 5.03
C ALA A 30 4.74 -1.91 5.83
N THR A 31 4.50 -2.12 7.13
CA THR A 31 5.30 -3.05 7.94
C THR A 31 5.20 -4.50 7.46
N ARG A 32 4.00 -4.95 7.11
CA ARG A 32 3.82 -6.34 6.62
C ARG A 32 4.48 -6.52 5.25
N LEU A 33 4.30 -5.56 4.35
CA LEU A 33 4.92 -5.57 3.03
C LEU A 33 6.45 -5.51 3.13
N SER A 34 7.00 -4.74 4.07
CA SER A 34 8.45 -4.66 4.27
C SER A 34 9.04 -6.00 4.71
N ILE A 35 8.36 -6.72 5.59
CA ILE A 35 8.77 -8.07 6.02
C ILE A 35 8.67 -9.07 4.86
N TYR A 36 7.57 -9.04 4.11
CA TYR A 36 7.33 -10.01 3.04
C TYR A 36 8.26 -9.81 1.83
N PHE A 37 8.47 -8.57 1.41
CA PHE A 37 9.28 -8.23 0.24
C PHE A 37 10.74 -7.93 0.59
N ASN A 38 11.14 -8.10 1.86
CA ASN A 38 12.48 -7.76 2.36
C ASN A 38 12.89 -6.32 1.97
N SER A 39 11.98 -5.37 2.20
CA SER A 39 12.16 -3.95 1.94
C SER A 39 12.05 -3.14 3.25
N THR A 40 11.96 -1.81 3.18
CA THR A 40 11.72 -0.95 4.34
C THR A 40 10.27 -0.48 4.42
N VAL A 41 9.83 -0.11 5.63
CA VAL A 41 8.50 0.48 5.85
C VAL A 41 8.41 1.85 5.18
N GLU A 42 9.49 2.63 5.27
CA GLU A 42 9.59 3.96 4.67
C GLU A 42 9.42 3.91 3.15
N PHE A 43 9.91 2.88 2.48
CA PHE A 43 9.73 2.70 1.04
C PHE A 43 8.25 2.74 0.66
N TRP A 44 7.43 1.92 1.33
CA TRP A 44 6.00 1.81 1.07
C TRP A 44 5.22 3.07 1.44
N LEU A 45 5.58 3.72 2.55
CA LEU A 45 4.94 4.97 2.96
C LEU A 45 5.32 6.14 2.04
N ASN A 46 6.54 6.16 1.51
CA ASN A 46 6.96 7.19 0.56
C ASN A 46 6.23 7.05 -0.78
N LEU A 47 5.95 5.81 -1.22
CA LEU A 47 5.09 5.57 -2.39
C LEU A 47 3.70 6.17 -2.20
N GLN A 48 3.05 5.89 -1.05
CA GLN A 48 1.73 6.48 -0.75
C GLN A 48 1.78 8.01 -0.71
N ARG A 49 2.80 8.60 -0.09
CA ARG A 49 2.96 10.06 -0.04
C ARG A 49 3.15 10.69 -1.42
N SER A 50 3.91 10.04 -2.31
CA SER A 50 4.08 10.54 -3.69
C SER A 50 2.75 10.50 -4.44
N TYR A 51 2.02 9.40 -4.32
CA TYR A 51 0.69 9.25 -4.92
C TYR A 51 -0.30 10.30 -4.39
N ASP A 52 -0.37 10.47 -3.06
CA ASP A 52 -1.25 11.46 -2.44
C ASP A 52 -0.90 12.88 -2.92
N ARG A 53 0.38 13.18 -3.12
CA ARG A 53 0.84 14.47 -3.67
C ARG A 53 0.38 14.66 -5.11
N GLU A 54 0.63 13.69 -5.98
CA GLU A 54 0.25 13.74 -7.40
C GLU A 54 -1.26 13.93 -7.57
N ILE A 55 -2.07 13.15 -6.85
CA ILE A 55 -3.54 13.26 -6.89
C ILE A 55 -4.04 14.58 -6.29
N THR A 56 -3.35 15.11 -5.27
CA THR A 56 -3.71 16.41 -4.69
C THR A 56 -3.41 17.55 -5.67
N GLU A 57 -2.28 17.49 -6.36
CA GLU A 57 -1.89 18.46 -7.39
C GLU A 57 -2.85 18.42 -8.58
N GLU A 58 -3.24 17.25 -9.06
CA GLU A 58 -4.25 17.09 -10.13
C GLU A 58 -5.61 17.69 -9.75
N LYS A 59 -6.05 17.53 -8.50
CA LYS A 59 -7.33 18.09 -8.03
C LYS A 59 -7.33 19.62 -7.90
N LEU A 60 -6.15 20.25 -7.87
CA LEU A 60 -5.99 21.69 -7.76
C LEU A 60 -5.92 22.39 -9.13
N THR A 61 -5.81 21.62 -10.22
CA THR A 61 -5.81 22.10 -11.62
C THR A 61 -7.14 21.86 -12.31
#